data_AF-A0A9P4DHX4-F1
#
_entry.id   AF-A0A9P4DHX4-F1
#
_cell.length_a   1.000
_cell.length_b   1.000
_cell.length_c   1.000
_cell.angle_alpha   90.00
_cell.angle_beta   90.00
_cell.angle_gamma   90.00
#
_symmetry.space_group_name_H-M   'P 1'
#
loop_
_entity.id
_entity.type
_entity.pdbx_description
1 polymer ?
#
loop_
_entity_poly.entity_id
_entity_poly.type
_entity_poly.pdbx_seq_one_letter_code
_entity_poly.pdbx_strand_id
1 'polypeptide(L)'
;ATKANLRVTLGDDWFYKDGKLQQIRDYLADAETERNSRMSEATARINWLEDAQKDGDISADEEQELTELRAYRTALRRLDLSTAPKINWPDAPA
;
A
#
# COMPACT_ATOMS: atom_id res chain seq x y z
N ALA A 1 16.25 -36.47 -0.61
CA ALA A 1 15.50 -35.62 0.34
C ALA A 1 14.02 -35.68 -0.02
N THR A 2 13.13 -35.96 0.94
CA THR A 2 11.67 -35.98 0.73
C THR A 2 11.14 -34.57 0.50
N LYS A 3 10.04 -34.41 -0.26
CA LYS A 3 9.40 -33.11 -0.58
C LYS A 3 9.13 -32.24 0.65
N ALA A 4 8.89 -32.85 1.81
CA ALA A 4 8.70 -32.16 3.09
C ALA A 4 9.96 -31.39 3.56
N ASN A 5 11.16 -31.92 3.29
CA ASN A 5 12.42 -31.32 3.74
C ASN A 5 12.79 -30.05 2.97
N LEU A 6 12.21 -29.82 1.78
CA LEU A 6 12.47 -28.62 0.97
C LEU A 6 11.65 -27.41 1.42
N ARG A 7 10.44 -27.61 1.98
CA ARG A 7 9.60 -26.51 2.51
C ARG A 7 10.18 -25.88 3.78
N VAL A 8 10.83 -26.68 4.64
CA VAL A 8 11.34 -26.21 5.94
C VAL A 8 12.56 -25.26 5.82
N THR A 9 13.37 -25.38 4.77
CA THR A 9 14.63 -24.62 4.65
C THR A 9 14.53 -23.25 3.98
N LEU A 10 13.43 -22.91 3.31
CA LEU A 10 13.33 -21.73 2.45
C LEU A 10 12.27 -20.70 2.91
N GLY A 11 11.58 -20.96 4.03
CA GLY A 11 10.47 -20.15 4.53
C GLY A 11 9.13 -20.46 3.86
N ASP A 12 8.05 -19.91 4.42
CA ASP A 12 6.66 -20.20 3.99
C ASP A 12 6.32 -19.70 2.58
N ASP A 13 7.11 -18.78 2.02
CA ASP A 13 6.84 -18.13 0.73
C ASP A 13 7.50 -18.83 -0.48
N TRP A 14 8.25 -19.93 -0.27
CA TRP A 14 9.00 -20.60 -1.33
C TRP A 14 8.70 -22.10 -1.42
N PHE A 15 8.61 -22.62 -2.64
CA PHE A 15 8.53 -24.06 -2.88
C PHE A 15 9.39 -24.51 -4.06
N TYR A 16 9.81 -25.76 -4.02
CA TYR A 16 10.59 -26.38 -5.09
C TYR A 16 9.70 -27.26 -5.96
N LYS A 17 9.65 -26.98 -7.26
CA LYS A 17 8.90 -27.75 -8.26
C LYS A 17 9.67 -27.81 -9.57
N ASP A 18 9.76 -29.00 -10.16
CA ASP A 18 10.37 -29.24 -11.49
C ASP A 18 11.79 -28.67 -11.65
N GLY A 19 12.62 -28.82 -10.62
CA GLY A 19 14.01 -28.36 -10.68
C GLY A 19 14.22 -26.87 -10.36
N LYS A 20 13.14 -26.13 -10.05
CA LYS A 20 13.18 -24.67 -9.85
C LYS A 20 12.54 -24.27 -8.53
N LEU A 21 13.11 -23.23 -7.91
CA LEU A 21 12.45 -22.47 -6.84
C LEU A 21 11.33 -21.63 -7.45
N GLN A 22 10.15 -21.68 -6.83
CA GLN A 22 9.01 -20.87 -7.17
C GLN A 22 8.52 -20.15 -5.91
N GLN A 23 8.14 -18.90 -6.09
CA GLN A 23 7.56 -18.07 -5.04
C GLN A 23 6.05 -18.36 -4.97
N ILE A 24 5.53 -18.62 -3.78
CA ILE A 24 4.11 -18.84 -3.52
C ILE A 24 3.37 -17.50 -3.52
N ARG A 25 4.01 -16.48 -2.94
CA ARG A 25 3.42 -15.17 -2.72
C ARG A 25 3.73 -14.22 -3.87
N ASP A 26 2.72 -13.50 -4.32
CA ASP A 26 2.88 -12.40 -5.25
C ASP A 26 2.99 -11.09 -4.47
N TYR A 27 4.22 -10.74 -4.08
CA TYR A 27 4.46 -9.52 -3.30
C TYR A 27 4.08 -8.24 -4.05
N LEU A 28 4.09 -8.26 -5.39
CA LEU A 28 3.66 -7.13 -6.19
C LEU A 28 2.15 -6.94 -6.08
N ALA A 29 1.37 -8.03 -6.21
CA ALA A 29 -0.08 -7.99 -6.04
C ALA A 29 -0.48 -7.56 -4.61
N ASP A 30 0.23 -8.05 -3.59
CA ASP A 30 0.03 -7.63 -2.19
C ASP A 30 0.29 -6.13 -2.02
N ALA A 31 1.39 -5.63 -2.59
CA ALA A 31 1.73 -4.20 -2.55
C ALA A 31 0.73 -3.32 -3.31
N GLU A 32 0.23 -3.76 -4.46
CA GLU A 32 -0.80 -3.03 -5.20
C GLU A 32 -2.10 -2.94 -4.40
N THR A 33 -2.48 -4.03 -3.73
CA THR A 33 -3.65 -4.07 -2.84
C THR A 33 -3.51 -3.07 -1.70
N GLU A 34 -2.36 -3.06 -1.02
CA GLU A 34 -2.05 -2.13 0.07
C GLU A 34 -2.10 -0.65 -0.39
N ARG A 35 -1.45 -0.33 -1.51
CA ARG A 35 -1.50 1.03 -2.10
C ARG A 35 -2.93 1.44 -2.37
N ASN A 36 -3.73 0.55 -2.94
CA ASN A 36 -5.14 0.83 -3.27
C ASN A 36 -5.99 1.07 -2.01
N SER A 37 -5.77 0.31 -0.93
CA SER A 37 -6.45 0.53 0.36
C SER A 37 -6.13 1.92 0.91
N ARG A 38 -4.85 2.26 1.04
CA ARG A 38 -4.40 3.57 1.54
C ARG A 38 -4.92 4.74 0.70
N MET A 39 -4.92 4.59 -0.62
CA MET A 39 -5.51 5.61 -1.51
C MET A 39 -7.02 5.74 -1.32
N SER A 40 -7.74 4.64 -1.07
CA SER A 40 -9.18 4.66 -0.85
C SER A 40 -9.53 5.37 0.46
N GLU A 41 -8.79 5.08 1.53
CA GLU A 41 -8.94 5.73 2.83
C GLU A 41 -8.68 7.25 2.71
N ALA A 42 -7.55 7.63 2.12
CA ALA A 42 -7.22 9.03 1.89
C ALA A 42 -8.28 9.73 1.01
N THR A 43 -8.80 9.06 -0.02
CA THR A 43 -9.84 9.61 -0.88
C THR A 43 -11.15 9.81 -0.15
N ALA A 44 -11.55 8.90 0.74
CA ALA A 44 -12.75 9.06 1.54
C ALA A 44 -12.68 10.31 2.43
N ARG A 45 -11.54 10.52 3.12
CA ARG A 45 -11.34 11.70 3.95
C ARG A 45 -11.26 12.99 3.13
N ILE A 46 -10.54 12.97 2.00
CA ILE A 46 -10.49 14.11 1.06
C ILE A 46 -11.89 14.50 0.60
N ASN A 47 -12.74 13.54 0.22
CA ASN A 47 -14.09 13.84 -0.26
C ASN A 47 -14.92 14.53 0.84
N TRP A 48 -14.83 14.05 2.08
CA TRP A 48 -15.49 14.69 3.22
C TRP A 48 -15.02 16.14 3.43
N LEU A 49 -13.70 16.37 3.39
CA LEU A 49 -13.10 17.70 3.54
C LEU A 49 -13.47 18.63 2.37
N GLU A 50 -13.51 18.09 1.15
CA GLU A 50 -13.94 18.85 -0.04
C GLU A 50 -15.41 19.24 0.02
N ASP A 51 -16.27 18.41 0.62
CA ASP A 51 -17.67 18.74 0.85
C ASP A 51 -17.80 19.81 1.93
N ALA A 52 -17.08 19.70 3.04
CA ALA A 52 -17.03 20.75 4.07
C ALA A 52 -16.54 22.11 3.50
N GLN A 53 -15.53 22.07 2.62
CA GLN A 53 -15.05 23.27 1.94
C GLN A 53 -16.12 23.90 1.04
N LYS A 54 -16.98 23.10 0.38
CA LYS A 54 -18.09 23.62 -0.44
C LYS A 54 -19.21 24.20 0.41
N ASP A 55 -19.49 23.58 1.54
CA ASP A 55 -20.54 24.01 2.47
C ASP A 55 -20.12 25.25 3.29
N GLY A 56 -18.82 25.56 3.28
CA GLY A 56 -18.24 26.74 3.95
C GLY A 56 -18.06 26.54 5.45
N ASP A 57 -18.02 25.29 5.92
CA ASP A 57 -17.83 24.90 7.32
C ASP A 57 -16.43 24.32 7.61
N ILE A 58 -15.55 24.25 6.60
CA ILE A 58 -14.17 23.80 6.78
C ILE A 58 -13.37 24.74 7.70
N SER A 59 -12.64 24.16 8.65
CA SER A 59 -11.71 24.86 9.52
C SER A 59 -10.31 25.00 8.90
N ALA A 60 -9.46 25.86 9.48
CA ALA A 60 -8.08 26.04 9.03
C ALA A 60 -7.24 24.73 9.17
N ASP A 61 -7.47 23.96 10.23
CA ASP A 61 -6.79 22.69 10.45
C ASP A 61 -7.21 21.65 9.40
N GLU A 62 -8.49 21.63 9.03
CA GLU A 62 -9.03 20.75 7.98
C GLU A 62 -8.55 21.15 6.58
N GLU A 63 -8.35 22.43 6.30
CA GLU A 63 -7.71 22.88 5.05
C GLU A 63 -6.25 22.41 4.95
N GLN A 64 -5.53 22.43 6.07
CA GLN A 64 -4.18 21.88 6.14
C GLN A 64 -4.21 20.35 5.92
N GLU A 65 -5.08 19.63 6.63
CA GLU A 65 -5.26 18.19 6.49
C GLU A 65 -5.59 17.81 5.03
N LEU A 66 -6.50 18.56 4.38
CA LEU A 66 -6.88 18.36 2.98
C LEU A 66 -5.67 18.47 2.04
N THR A 67 -4.79 19.45 2.31
CA THR A 67 -3.57 19.67 1.53
C THR A 67 -2.59 18.51 1.71
N GLU A 68 -2.38 18.07 2.94
CA GLU A 68 -1.48 16.96 3.29
C GLU A 68 -1.98 15.62 2.71
N LEU A 69 -3.28 15.32 2.82
CA LEU A 69 -3.89 14.11 2.24
C LEU A 69 -3.80 14.08 0.72
N ARG A 70 -3.97 15.22 0.04
CA ARG A 70 -3.80 15.31 -1.42
C ARG A 70 -2.34 15.03 -1.84
N ALA A 71 -1.37 15.54 -1.07
CA ALA A 71 0.04 15.25 -1.28
C ALA A 71 0.35 13.77 -1.04
N TYR A 72 -0.13 13.21 0.08
CA TYR A 72 -0.01 11.80 0.44
C TYR A 72 -0.55 10.87 -0.65
N ARG A 73 -1.80 11.09 -1.10
CA ARG A 73 -2.42 10.31 -2.18
C ARG A 73 -1.64 10.40 -3.50
N THR A 74 -1.01 11.54 -3.77
CA THR A 74 -0.15 11.72 -4.95
C THR A 74 1.15 10.94 -4.82
N ALA A 75 1.76 10.92 -3.62
CA ALA A 75 2.94 10.10 -3.34
C ALA A 75 2.63 8.61 -3.51
N LEU A 76 1.53 8.12 -2.95
CA LEU A 76 1.06 6.74 -3.15
C LEU A 76 0.87 6.38 -4.62
N ARG A 77 0.25 7.27 -5.41
CA ARG A 77 0.01 7.03 -6.85
C ARG A 77 1.30 6.88 -7.65
N ARG A 78 2.38 7.55 -7.23
CA ARG A 78 3.68 7.55 -7.89
C ARG A 78 4.65 6.51 -7.31
N LEU A 79 4.22 5.76 -6.29
CA LEU A 79 5.07 4.82 -5.59
C LEU A 79 5.47 3.65 -6.50
N ASP A 80 6.77 3.39 -6.59
CA ASP A 80 7.31 2.23 -7.29
C ASP A 80 7.18 0.98 -6.41
N LEU A 81 6.39 0.01 -6.88
CA LEU A 81 6.11 -1.24 -6.18
C LEU A 81 7.01 -2.39 -6.63
N SER A 82 7.91 -2.17 -7.60
CA SER A 82 8.81 -3.23 -8.12
C SER A 82 9.81 -3.76 -7.07
N THR A 83 9.96 -3.04 -5.97
CA THR A 83 10.82 -3.38 -4.82
C THR A 83 10.13 -4.20 -3.74
N ALA A 84 8.87 -4.60 -3.95
CA ALA A 84 8.10 -5.41 -3.01
C ALA A 84 8.87 -6.67 -2.56
N PRO A 85 8.81 -7.06 -1.27
CA PRO A 85 8.00 -6.44 -0.20
C PRO A 85 8.66 -5.23 0.47
N LYS A 86 9.89 -4.85 0.08
CA LYS A 86 10.67 -3.79 0.74
C LYS A 86 10.33 -2.41 0.17
N ILE A 87 9.11 -1.96 0.43
CA ILE A 87 8.61 -0.67 -0.05
C ILE A 87 8.74 0.38 1.06
N ASN A 88 9.27 1.54 0.69
CA ASN A 88 9.26 2.74 1.54
C ASN A 88 7.92 3.46 1.36
N TRP A 89 6.94 3.11 2.17
CA TRP A 89 5.63 3.76 2.14
C TRP A 89 5.74 5.21 2.62
N PRO A 90 5.03 6.16 1.97
CA PRO A 90 4.90 7.49 2.54
C PRO A 90 4.17 7.44 3.88
N ASP A 91 4.55 8.31 4.80
CA ASP A 91 3.85 8.47 6.08
C ASP A 91 2.47 9.08 5.83
N ALA A 92 1.46 8.55 6.54
CA ALA A 92 0.13 9.14 6.52
C ALA A 92 0.16 10.49 7.28
N PRO A 93 -0.60 11.50 6.83
CA PRO A 93 -0.83 12.72 7.59
C PRO A 93 -1.43 12.42 8.97
N ALA A 94 -1.18 13.30 9.94
CA ALA A 94 -1.61 13.16 11.33
C ALA A 94 -3.09 13.52 11.54
#